data_AF-A0AAU7F8E3-F1
#
_entry.id   AF-A0AAU7F8E3-F1
#
_cell.length_a   1.000
_cell.length_b   1.000
_cell.length_c   1.000
_cell.angle_alpha   90.00
_cell.angle_beta   90.00
_cell.angle_gamma   90.00
#
_symmetry.space_group_name_H-M   'P 1'
#
loop_
_entity.id
_entity.type
_entity.pdbx_description
1 polymer ?
#
loop_
_entity_poly.entity_id
_entity_poly.type
_entity_poly.pdbx_seq_one_letter_code
_entity_poly.pdbx_strand_id
1 'polypeptide(L)'
;MKFSFRIRTGGEVIFLGSEHTQIVYYGEPEEHGRWRVDLNALEKLINDGLRDLHFGGYVDEFYCGLEIADIEGWGNSFIKTRDYVSLRPKIRAIVSVAQIDWLVVKDQSLEYQYLLLLEQVIDCIERISTAKRKPAGFEASAMAKQMRNVLSHIQLNQINLESPT
;
A
#
# COMPACT_ATOMS: atom_id res chain seq x y z
N MET A 1 -9.17 -17.98 11.32
CA MET A 1 -7.99 -17.09 11.40
C MET A 1 -8.30 -15.87 10.54
N LYS A 2 -8.19 -14.65 11.05
CA LYS A 2 -8.69 -13.44 10.36
C LYS A 2 -7.63 -12.91 9.41
N PHE A 3 -8.06 -12.54 8.21
CA PHE A 3 -7.17 -11.88 7.24
C PHE A 3 -6.82 -10.47 7.72
N SER A 4 -5.56 -10.06 7.57
CA SER A 4 -5.13 -8.68 7.83
C SER A 4 -4.41 -8.05 6.64
N PHE A 5 -4.61 -6.75 6.49
CA PHE A 5 -3.97 -5.91 5.49
C PHE A 5 -2.98 -4.97 6.19
N ARG A 6 -1.78 -4.81 5.62
CA ARG A 6 -0.74 -3.93 6.15
C ARG A 6 -0.18 -3.03 5.07
N ILE A 7 -0.01 -1.75 5.39
CA ILE A 7 0.74 -0.79 4.56
C ILE A 7 2.13 -0.61 5.16
N ARG A 8 3.18 -0.71 4.34
CA ARG A 8 4.57 -0.42 4.71
C ARG A 8 5.10 0.70 3.82
N THR A 9 5.86 1.66 4.34
CA THR A 9 6.30 2.84 3.58
C THR A 9 7.80 2.86 3.30
N GLY A 10 8.19 3.40 2.14
CA GLY A 10 9.58 3.69 1.73
C GLY A 10 10.10 5.09 2.13
N GLY A 11 11.34 5.41 1.75
CA GLY A 11 12.22 6.37 2.47
C GLY A 11 12.19 7.86 2.09
N GLU A 12 11.44 8.29 1.07
CA GLU A 12 11.61 9.65 0.52
C GLU A 12 10.62 10.71 1.00
N VAL A 13 9.43 10.28 1.41
CA VAL A 13 8.34 11.19 1.79
C VAL A 13 8.11 11.13 3.30
N ILE A 14 7.80 12.27 3.90
CA ILE A 14 7.41 12.31 5.31
C ILE A 14 5.97 11.79 5.42
N PHE A 15 5.81 10.61 6.03
CA PHE A 15 4.52 10.00 6.35
C PHE A 15 4.12 10.34 7.79
N LEU A 16 3.16 11.24 7.95
CA LEU A 16 2.67 11.54 9.30
C LEU A 16 1.69 10.49 9.78
N GLY A 17 1.66 10.28 11.09
CA GLY A 17 0.83 9.27 11.74
C GLY A 17 1.37 7.85 11.59
N SER A 18 2.29 7.55 10.67
CA SER A 18 2.87 6.21 10.48
C SER A 18 3.70 5.76 11.70
N GLU A 19 3.29 4.65 12.34
CA GLU A 19 4.03 3.99 13.42
C GLU A 19 5.16 3.09 12.89
N HIS A 20 5.30 3.00 11.56
CA HIS A 20 6.19 2.08 10.86
C HIS A 20 7.25 2.83 10.06
N THR A 21 7.89 3.80 10.71
CA THR A 21 8.97 4.60 10.14
C THR A 21 10.34 3.99 10.48
N GLN A 22 10.67 2.84 9.88
CA GLN A 22 12.07 2.64 9.50
C GLN A 22 12.24 3.35 8.17
N ILE A 23 12.44 4.67 8.22
CA ILE A 23 12.82 5.43 7.05
C ILE A 23 14.22 4.96 6.67
N VAL A 24 14.29 4.14 5.62
CA VAL A 24 15.59 3.71 5.08
C VAL A 24 15.98 4.74 4.03
N TYR A 25 16.81 5.69 4.45
CA TYR A 25 17.47 6.63 3.54
C TYR A 25 18.59 5.91 2.80
N TYR A 26 18.54 5.90 1.47
CA TYR A 26 19.66 5.54 0.61
C TYR A 26 20.05 6.77 -0.24
N GLY A 27 20.54 7.82 0.42
CA GLY A 27 20.90 9.11 -0.18
C GLY A 27 20.05 10.29 0.33
N GLU A 28 20.49 11.53 0.03
CA GLU A 28 19.71 12.75 0.24
C GLU A 28 18.85 13.02 -1.00
N PRO A 29 17.51 13.02 -0.89
CA PRO A 29 16.64 13.37 -2.00
C PRO A 29 16.57 14.89 -2.18
N GLU A 30 16.65 15.38 -3.43
CA GLU A 30 16.68 16.82 -3.75
C GLU A 30 15.33 17.51 -3.48
N GLU A 31 14.22 16.77 -3.48
CA GLU A 31 12.88 17.30 -3.23
C GLU A 31 12.13 16.56 -2.12
N HIS A 32 11.69 17.31 -1.11
CA HIS A 32 10.90 16.80 0.00
C HIS A 32 9.45 17.24 -0.08
N GLY A 33 8.54 16.44 0.49
CA GLY A 33 7.26 16.94 0.95
C GLY A 33 6.51 15.95 1.83
N ARG A 34 5.25 16.30 2.11
CA ARG A 34 4.42 15.64 3.12
C ARG A 34 3.34 14.81 2.43
N TRP A 35 3.34 13.51 2.69
CA TRP A 35 2.19 12.68 2.35
C TRP A 35 1.03 13.05 3.27
N ARG A 36 -0.15 13.32 2.69
CA ARG A 36 -1.29 13.90 3.44
C ARG A 36 -2.38 12.89 3.80
N VAL A 37 -2.33 11.68 3.24
CA VAL A 37 -3.29 10.62 3.59
C VAL A 37 -2.79 9.86 4.82
N ASP A 38 -3.62 9.74 5.84
CA ASP A 38 -3.35 8.94 7.03
C ASP A 38 -3.38 7.46 6.68
N LEU A 39 -2.19 6.87 6.51
CA LEU A 39 -2.04 5.47 6.14
C LEU A 39 -2.46 4.52 7.28
N ASN A 40 -2.34 4.94 8.55
CA ASN A 40 -2.77 4.13 9.68
C ASN A 40 -4.29 4.10 9.79
N ALA A 41 -4.95 5.26 9.63
CA ALA A 41 -6.41 5.32 9.59
C ALA A 41 -6.95 4.51 8.41
N LEU A 42 -6.34 4.62 7.23
CA LEU A 42 -6.70 3.81 6.07
C LEU A 42 -6.52 2.31 6.34
N GLU A 43 -5.36 1.88 6.85
CA GLU A 43 -5.10 0.48 7.19
C GLU A 43 -6.14 -0.03 8.20
N LYS A 44 -6.47 0.76 9.23
CA LYS A 44 -7.47 0.38 10.21
C LYS A 44 -8.86 0.20 9.58
N LEU A 45 -9.30 1.16 8.76
CA LEU A 45 -10.61 1.09 8.08
C LEU A 45 -10.68 -0.11 7.14
N ILE A 46 -9.60 -0.39 6.41
CA ILE A 46 -9.50 -1.58 5.56
C ILE A 46 -9.63 -2.86 6.40
N ASN A 47 -8.86 -2.98 7.47
CA ASN A 47 -8.92 -4.17 8.34
C ASN A 47 -10.28 -4.35 9.00
N ASP A 48 -10.96 -3.26 9.36
CA ASP A 48 -12.33 -3.29 9.89
C ASP A 48 -13.31 -3.80 8.82
N GLY A 49 -13.17 -3.37 7.57
CA GLY A 49 -14.01 -3.82 6.45
C GLY A 49 -13.72 -5.24 5.95
N LEU A 50 -12.49 -5.73 6.12
CA LEU A 50 -12.09 -7.10 5.76
C LEU A 50 -12.26 -8.10 6.92
N ARG A 51 -12.75 -7.63 8.07
CA ARG A 51 -12.90 -8.44 9.27
C ARG A 51 -13.75 -9.68 8.98
N ASP A 52 -13.27 -10.83 9.44
CA ASP A 52 -13.93 -12.14 9.30
C ASP A 52 -14.05 -12.65 7.85
N LEU A 53 -13.42 -11.98 6.89
CA LEU A 53 -13.26 -12.49 5.53
C LEU A 53 -12.06 -13.44 5.42
N HIS A 54 -12.15 -14.35 4.47
CA HIS A 54 -11.12 -15.30 4.11
C HIS A 54 -10.96 -15.32 2.60
N PHE A 55 -9.71 -15.44 2.14
CA PHE A 55 -9.37 -15.46 0.71
C PHE A 55 -8.55 -16.71 0.37
N GLY A 56 -8.87 -17.82 1.03
CA GLY A 56 -8.12 -19.08 1.00
C GLY A 56 -7.64 -19.53 2.37
N GLY A 57 -7.15 -20.77 2.47
CA GLY A 57 -6.80 -21.39 3.77
C GLY A 57 -5.36 -21.14 4.25
N TYR A 58 -4.45 -20.75 3.36
CA TYR A 58 -3.02 -20.69 3.69
C TYR A 58 -2.52 -19.30 4.10
N VAL A 59 -3.12 -18.23 3.59
CA VAL A 59 -2.62 -16.85 3.76
C VAL A 59 -3.48 -16.11 4.78
N ASP A 60 -2.83 -15.55 5.79
CA ASP A 60 -3.49 -14.78 6.85
C ASP A 60 -3.21 -13.28 6.74
N GLU A 61 -2.15 -12.88 6.02
CA GLU A 61 -1.74 -11.48 5.92
C GLU A 61 -1.38 -11.08 4.50
N PHE A 62 -1.74 -9.86 4.12
CA PHE A 62 -1.28 -9.21 2.92
C PHE A 62 -0.60 -7.90 3.25
N TYR A 63 0.63 -7.74 2.75
CA TYR A 63 1.44 -6.54 2.88
C TYR A 63 1.46 -5.82 1.53
N CYS A 64 0.89 -4.61 1.53
CA CYS A 64 1.10 -3.62 0.49
C CYS A 64 2.32 -2.76 0.87
N GLY A 65 3.46 -3.01 0.23
CA GLY A 65 4.63 -2.14 0.34
C GLY A 65 4.41 -0.91 -0.52
N LEU A 66 4.12 0.23 0.08
CA LEU A 66 3.96 1.51 -0.59
C LEU A 66 5.31 2.23 -0.67
N GLU A 67 5.81 2.39 -1.88
CA GLU A 67 7.00 3.15 -2.16
C GLU A 67 6.58 4.46 -2.86
N ILE A 68 6.89 5.60 -2.26
CA ILE A 68 6.66 6.92 -2.86
C ILE A 68 8.02 7.58 -2.99
N ALA A 69 8.44 7.83 -4.23
CA ALA A 69 9.76 8.35 -4.53
C ALA A 69 9.81 9.04 -5.90
N ASP A 70 10.84 9.84 -6.14
CA ASP A 70 11.28 10.22 -7.49
C ASP A 70 11.78 8.96 -8.22
N ILE A 71 10.97 8.45 -9.14
CA ILE A 71 11.26 7.20 -9.85
C ILE A 71 12.48 7.35 -10.75
N GLU A 72 12.63 8.51 -11.40
CA GLU A 72 13.76 8.77 -12.30
C GLU A 72 15.05 8.93 -11.50
N GLY A 73 15.00 9.65 -10.37
CA GLY A 73 16.11 9.83 -9.44
C GLY A 73 16.61 8.53 -8.80
N TRP A 74 15.71 7.62 -8.41
CA TRP A 74 16.08 6.31 -7.82
C TRP A 74 16.54 5.29 -8.85
N GLY A 75 16.18 5.50 -10.11
CA GLY A 75 16.58 4.68 -11.24
C GLY A 75 16.19 3.20 -11.11
N ASN A 76 17.03 2.33 -11.68
CA ASN A 76 16.69 0.92 -11.92
C ASN A 76 16.37 0.08 -10.68
N SER A 77 16.81 0.48 -9.48
CA SER A 77 16.54 -0.29 -8.25
C SER A 77 15.07 -0.18 -7.84
N PHE A 78 14.49 1.01 -7.98
CA PHE A 78 13.06 1.26 -7.72
C PHE A 78 12.20 0.64 -8.81
N ILE A 79 12.55 0.81 -10.09
CA ILE A 79 11.79 0.22 -11.20
C ILE A 79 11.66 -1.31 -11.07
N LYS A 80 12.69 -1.98 -10.53
CA LYS A 80 12.68 -3.44 -10.32
C LYS A 80 11.69 -3.93 -9.26
N THR A 81 11.30 -3.08 -8.31
CA THR A 81 10.33 -3.47 -7.26
C THR A 81 8.88 -3.25 -7.68
N ARG A 82 8.62 -2.54 -8.79
CA ARG A 82 7.27 -2.29 -9.34
C ARG A 82 6.40 -3.55 -9.45
N ASP A 83 7.00 -4.63 -9.94
CA ASP A 83 6.30 -5.90 -10.15
C ASP A 83 6.55 -6.92 -9.03
N TYR A 84 7.08 -6.46 -7.90
CA TYR A 84 7.44 -7.33 -6.81
C TYR A 84 6.20 -7.99 -6.19
N VAL A 85 6.18 -9.32 -6.22
CA VAL A 85 5.23 -10.13 -5.46
C VAL A 85 5.98 -11.30 -4.83
N SER A 86 5.72 -11.56 -3.56
CA SER A 86 6.40 -12.62 -2.84
C SER A 86 5.52 -13.29 -1.79
N LEU A 87 5.42 -14.62 -1.89
CA LEU A 87 4.86 -15.45 -0.84
C LEU A 87 5.88 -15.62 0.29
N ARG A 88 5.42 -15.47 1.53
CA ARG A 88 6.19 -15.66 2.77
C ARG A 88 5.59 -16.80 3.58
N PRO A 89 5.94 -18.07 3.28
CA PRO A 89 5.36 -19.25 3.92
C PRO A 89 5.46 -19.26 5.44
N LYS A 90 6.60 -18.83 5.98
CA LYS A 90 6.88 -18.86 7.43
C LYS A 90 5.91 -18.01 8.26
N ILE A 91 5.43 -16.92 7.69
CA ILE A 91 4.49 -15.99 8.35
C ILE A 91 3.12 -16.01 7.65
N ARG A 92 2.89 -16.96 6.73
CA ARG A 92 1.62 -17.10 5.99
C ARG A 92 1.15 -15.79 5.34
N ALA A 93 2.09 -15.04 4.76
CA ALA A 93 1.80 -13.73 4.20
C ALA A 93 2.12 -13.63 2.71
N ILE A 94 1.46 -12.71 2.02
CA ILE A 94 1.84 -12.25 0.68
C ILE A 94 2.34 -10.82 0.81
N VAL A 95 3.42 -10.50 0.10
CA VAL A 95 3.93 -9.13 -0.04
C VAL A 95 3.81 -8.74 -1.51
N SER A 96 3.27 -7.56 -1.78
CA SER A 96 3.27 -6.93 -3.10
C SER A 96 3.60 -5.45 -2.94
N VAL A 97 4.20 -4.83 -3.95
CA VAL A 97 4.65 -3.43 -3.88
C VAL A 97 3.78 -2.52 -4.75
N ALA A 98 3.40 -1.38 -4.22
CA ALA A 98 2.77 -0.26 -4.91
C ALA A 98 3.79 0.87 -5.04
N GLN A 99 3.82 1.55 -6.19
CA GLN A 99 4.76 2.64 -6.45
C GLN A 99 4.00 3.88 -6.89
N ILE A 100 4.34 5.02 -6.28
CA ILE A 100 3.83 6.33 -6.64
C ILE A 100 5.02 7.24 -6.93
N ASP A 101 4.99 7.87 -8.10
CA ASP A 101 5.98 8.88 -8.47
C ASP A 101 5.73 10.17 -7.68
N TRP A 102 6.67 10.53 -6.82
CA TRP A 102 6.55 11.72 -5.98
C TRP A 102 6.46 13.01 -6.80
N LEU A 103 7.24 13.12 -7.88
CA LEU A 103 7.26 14.32 -8.73
C LEU A 103 5.92 14.57 -9.41
N VAL A 104 5.17 13.50 -9.69
CA VAL A 104 3.83 13.58 -10.28
C VAL A 104 2.78 14.04 -9.27
N VAL A 105 2.92 13.65 -8.00
CA VAL A 105 1.84 13.78 -7.00
C VAL A 105 2.05 14.88 -5.95
N LYS A 106 3.27 15.39 -5.80
CA LYS A 106 3.64 16.35 -4.75
C LYS A 106 2.77 17.61 -4.74
N ASP A 107 2.45 18.12 -5.94
CA ASP A 107 1.69 19.37 -6.14
C ASP A 107 0.19 19.11 -6.42
N GLN A 108 -0.25 17.85 -6.40
CA GLN A 108 -1.63 17.50 -6.67
C GLN A 108 -2.55 17.79 -5.47
N SER A 109 -3.86 17.69 -5.64
CA SER A 109 -4.80 17.79 -4.52
C SER A 109 -4.70 16.58 -3.58
N LEU A 110 -5.17 16.73 -2.34
CA LEU A 110 -5.32 15.61 -1.41
C LEU A 110 -6.24 14.52 -1.99
N GLU A 111 -7.33 14.93 -2.65
CA GLU A 111 -8.26 14.01 -3.30
C GLU A 111 -7.57 13.18 -4.39
N TYR A 112 -6.70 13.80 -5.19
CA TYR A 112 -5.92 13.09 -6.20
C TYR A 112 -4.97 12.07 -5.57
N GLN A 113 -4.20 12.48 -4.55
CA GLN A 113 -3.29 11.57 -3.83
C GLN A 113 -4.04 10.39 -3.21
N TYR A 114 -5.24 10.64 -2.67
CA TYR A 114 -6.11 9.60 -2.13
C TYR A 114 -6.58 8.61 -3.19
N LEU A 115 -7.19 9.10 -4.28
CA LEU A 115 -7.72 8.24 -5.34
C LEU A 115 -6.62 7.39 -5.97
N LEU A 116 -5.44 7.98 -6.20
CA LEU A 116 -4.29 7.24 -6.72
C LEU A 116 -3.82 6.16 -5.75
N LEU A 117 -3.74 6.46 -4.44
CA LEU A 117 -3.38 5.46 -3.44
C LEU A 117 -4.37 4.28 -3.44
N LEU A 118 -5.66 4.55 -3.55
CA LEU A 118 -6.67 3.49 -3.60
C LEU A 118 -6.49 2.59 -4.83
N GLU A 119 -6.26 3.19 -6.00
CA GLU A 119 -5.98 2.46 -7.22
C GLU A 119 -4.72 1.59 -7.06
N GLN A 120 -3.63 2.15 -6.51
CA GLN A 120 -2.40 1.42 -6.29
C GLN A 120 -2.56 0.24 -5.30
N VAL A 121 -3.39 0.38 -4.27
CA VAL A 121 -3.72 -0.74 -3.35
C VAL A 121 -4.42 -1.87 -4.09
N ILE A 122 -5.35 -1.55 -5.00
CA ILE A 122 -6.04 -2.55 -5.82
C ILE A 122 -5.08 -3.24 -6.78
N ASP A 123 -4.28 -2.48 -7.52
CA ASP A 123 -3.27 -3.01 -8.44
C ASP A 123 -2.30 -3.95 -7.73
N CYS A 124 -1.91 -3.60 -6.50
CA CYS A 124 -1.05 -4.39 -5.65
C CYS A 124 -1.61 -5.81 -5.40
N ILE A 125 -2.93 -5.92 -5.19
CA ILE A 125 -3.63 -7.19 -4.98
C ILE A 125 -3.82 -7.94 -6.31
N GLU A 126 -4.21 -7.24 -7.37
CA GLU A 126 -4.45 -7.87 -8.67
C GLU A 126 -3.18 -8.45 -9.27
N ARG A 127 -2.03 -7.83 -9.00
CA ARG A 127 -0.71 -8.32 -9.39
C ARG A 127 -0.35 -9.68 -8.81
N ILE A 128 -0.99 -10.13 -7.72
CA ILE A 128 -0.77 -11.50 -7.21
C ILE A 128 -1.08 -12.55 -8.30
N SER A 129 -1.99 -12.25 -9.22
CA SER A 129 -2.33 -13.11 -10.35
C SER A 129 -1.17 -13.30 -11.35
N THR A 130 -0.18 -12.42 -11.37
CA THR A 130 1.01 -12.50 -12.24
C THR A 130 2.23 -13.09 -11.53
N ALA A 131 2.14 -13.36 -10.23
CA ALA A 131 3.24 -13.89 -9.44
C ALA A 131 3.72 -15.27 -9.93
N LYS A 132 5.04 -15.44 -10.03
CA LYS A 132 5.67 -16.73 -10.40
C LYS A 132 5.28 -17.89 -9.48
N ARG A 133 5.02 -17.59 -8.20
CA ARG A 133 4.56 -18.56 -7.20
C ARG A 133 3.29 -18.03 -6.56
N LYS A 134 2.16 -18.68 -6.87
CA LYS A 134 0.87 -18.37 -6.27
C LYS A 134 0.66 -19.23 -5.03
N PRO A 135 0.14 -18.67 -3.92
CA PRO A 135 -0.29 -19.48 -2.79
C PRO A 135 -1.46 -20.38 -3.23
N ALA A 136 -1.34 -21.68 -2.95
CA ALA A 136 -2.36 -22.65 -3.31
C ALA A 136 -3.69 -22.29 -2.63
N GLY A 137 -4.77 -22.25 -3.41
CA GLY A 137 -6.11 -21.93 -2.93
C GLY A 137 -6.32 -20.47 -2.51
N PHE A 138 -5.39 -19.56 -2.80
CA PHE A 138 -5.59 -18.13 -2.54
C PHE A 138 -6.40 -17.46 -3.66
N GLU A 139 -7.44 -16.72 -3.28
CA GLU A 139 -8.42 -16.13 -4.19
C GLU A 139 -8.17 -14.63 -4.40
N ALA A 140 -7.09 -14.28 -5.10
CA ALA A 140 -6.69 -12.88 -5.32
C ALA A 140 -7.79 -12.01 -5.94
N SER A 141 -8.56 -12.55 -6.91
CA SER A 141 -9.68 -11.83 -7.52
C SER A 141 -10.82 -11.56 -6.55
N ALA A 142 -11.11 -12.51 -5.65
CA ALA A 142 -12.12 -12.32 -4.61
C ALA A 142 -11.66 -11.25 -3.60
N MET A 143 -10.38 -11.27 -3.23
CA MET A 143 -9.77 -10.23 -2.39
C MET A 143 -9.85 -8.85 -3.05
N ALA A 144 -9.45 -8.72 -4.33
CA ALA A 144 -9.50 -7.44 -5.04
C ALA A 144 -10.93 -6.89 -5.14
N LYS A 145 -11.92 -7.76 -5.38
CA LYS A 145 -13.34 -7.39 -5.37
C LYS A 145 -13.80 -6.86 -4.00
N GLN A 146 -13.44 -7.57 -2.92
CA GLN A 146 -13.81 -7.12 -1.58
C GLN A 146 -13.07 -5.84 -1.18
N MET A 147 -11.79 -5.70 -1.56
CA MET A 147 -11.05 -4.47 -1.33
C MET A 147 -11.72 -3.28 -2.03
N ARG A 148 -12.11 -3.40 -3.31
CA ARG A 148 -12.85 -2.33 -4.01
C ARG A 148 -14.13 -1.93 -3.27
N ASN A 149 -14.87 -2.92 -2.77
CA ASN A 149 -16.07 -2.67 -1.97
C ASN A 149 -15.73 -1.94 -0.66
N VAL A 150 -14.69 -2.35 0.07
CA VAL A 150 -14.28 -1.67 1.31
C VAL A 150 -13.85 -0.23 1.02
N LEU A 151 -13.00 -0.03 0.02
CA LEU A 151 -12.48 1.28 -0.36
C LEU A 151 -13.57 2.24 -0.83
N SER A 152 -14.63 1.76 -1.50
CA SER A 152 -15.74 2.63 -1.95
C SER A 152 -16.56 3.21 -0.81
N HIS A 153 -16.42 2.70 0.42
CA HIS A 153 -17.09 3.21 1.61
C HIS A 153 -16.20 4.11 2.48
N ILE A 154 -14.90 4.21 2.17
CA ILE A 154 -13.98 5.08 2.89
C ILE A 154 -14.07 6.48 2.31
N GLN A 155 -14.31 7.45 3.18
CA GLN A 155 -14.37 8.86 2.82
C GLN A 155 -13.04 9.55 3.17
N LEU A 156 -12.66 10.52 2.34
CA LEU A 156 -11.39 11.24 2.48
C LEU A 156 -11.22 11.93 3.85
N ASN A 157 -12.31 12.46 4.41
CA ASN A 157 -12.31 13.10 5.73
C ASN A 157 -11.96 12.14 6.88
N GLN A 158 -12.09 10.82 6.70
CA GLN A 158 -11.75 9.82 7.72
C GLN A 158 -10.24 9.52 7.79
N ILE A 159 -9.48 9.99 6.80
CA ILE A 159 -8.07 9.65 6.57
C ILE A 159 -7.25 10.90 6.23
N ASN A 160 -7.77 12.09 6.56
CA ASN A 160 -7.09 13.35 6.30
C ASN A 160 -6.25 13.75 7.51
N LEU A 161 -4.94 13.89 7.31
CA LEU A 161 -3.99 14.39 8.31
C LEU A 161 -4.02 15.92 8.35
N GLU A 162 -5.19 16.52 8.61
CA GLU A 162 -5.20 17.94 8.97
C GLU A 162 -4.46 18.11 10.29
N SER A 163 -3.41 18.93 10.28
CA SER A 163 -2.77 19.35 11.53
C SER A 163 -3.81 20.16 12.31
N PRO A 164 -3.98 19.95 13.64
CA PRO A 164 -4.60 20.99 14.44
C PRO A 164 -3.81 22.28 14.21
N THR A 165 -4.56 23.36 14.04
CA THR A 165 -4.11 24.72 13.76
C THR A 165 -3.13 25.23 14.81
#